data_AF-A0A2V7WNH5-F1
#
_entry.id   AF-A0A2V7WNH5-F1
#
_cell.length_a   1.000
_cell.length_b   1.000
_cell.length_c   1.000
_cell.angle_alpha   90.00
_cell.angle_beta   90.00
_cell.angle_gamma   90.00
#
_symmetry.space_group_name_H-M   'P 1'
#
loop_
_entity.id
_entity.type
_entity.pdbx_description
1 polymer ?
#
loop_
_entity_poly.entity_id
_entity_poly.type
_entity_poly.pdbx_seq_one_letter_code
_entity_poly.pdbx_strand_id
1 'polypeptide(L)'
;MIDHSTTHLSLPRKWRPRTFADLVGQDSVARTLTNAISEQRIAPAYLLTGPRGVGKTSTARLLARCMNCDRGPTIEPCGECASCREILARGDSLDVQEMDGASNRKIENARELIETVRYAPQRDRFRIAIIDEVHMLTTEAFNALLKTLEEPPPYSRFILASTELHKIPATIVSRCQRFTFRALSAAEIARHLEKVAREEDIQATRDALATLATAAEGSLRDALSLLEQAATLSGGNVDAATCADILALVDRELLEAVYSGIASGDRAAAVAALAKLTEGGEDPRHVLKEFIELLRRLLLSSAGAVPDVPEGDRERLLALARAMPYENLLRALALAVDADQLSRRSDEGGLVLQMLVLRLAELPRLKSIEQALSGLPPERSAPPTPSTVAEDGSRAREEGPRILSLTPVGREPEPAPAVPAGSEENRIRRFAELLGSRRRVTAAKISLAESTTAEGDEVVLRFGIDRAAAKEALDDPPTRKLLSDVATEAFGRPMRVRLLTGPPADGDLGKAARDVPRATLAREHATTRAETDPVVRSAMDLFRAELTEVKEEE
;
A
#
# COMPACT_ATOMS: atom_id res chain seq x y z
N MET A 1 53.23 2.70 -7.30
CA MET A 1 52.05 2.43 -8.13
C MET A 1 51.15 1.51 -7.35
N ILE A 2 50.20 2.08 -6.62
CA ILE A 2 49.17 1.31 -5.90
C ILE A 2 48.09 1.05 -6.95
N ASP A 3 47.88 -0.23 -7.25
CA ASP A 3 46.89 -0.68 -8.23
C ASP A 3 45.49 -0.44 -7.66
N HIS A 4 44.83 0.64 -8.08
CA HIS A 4 43.49 1.06 -7.63
C HIS A 4 42.35 0.32 -8.36
N SER A 5 42.56 -0.91 -8.79
CA SER A 5 41.56 -1.68 -9.54
C SER A 5 40.80 -2.75 -8.73
N THR A 6 40.80 -2.69 -7.40
CA THR A 6 39.86 -3.48 -6.59
C THR A 6 38.52 -2.77 -6.51
N THR A 7 37.53 -3.29 -7.23
CA THR A 7 36.12 -2.88 -7.16
C THR A 7 35.63 -3.03 -5.71
N HIS A 8 35.48 -1.92 -5.00
CA HIS A 8 35.00 -1.92 -3.62
C HIS A 8 33.53 -2.40 -3.61
N LEU A 9 33.29 -3.63 -3.16
CA LEU A 9 31.96 -4.20 -3.02
C LEU A 9 31.30 -3.64 -1.76
N SER A 10 30.06 -3.15 -1.89
CA SER A 10 29.31 -2.64 -0.74
C SER A 10 29.08 -3.70 0.34
N LEU A 11 28.99 -3.29 1.61
CA LEU A 11 28.82 -4.22 2.74
C LEU A 11 27.61 -5.16 2.55
N PRO A 12 26.42 -4.67 2.14
CA PRO A 12 25.27 -5.56 1.90
C PRO A 12 25.49 -6.61 0.80
N ARG A 13 26.44 -6.38 -0.12
CA ARG A 13 26.82 -7.35 -1.16
C ARG A 13 27.89 -8.31 -0.67
N LYS A 14 28.93 -7.79 0.01
CA LYS A 14 30.06 -8.56 0.55
C LYS A 14 29.59 -9.57 1.61
N TRP A 15 28.67 -9.15 2.47
CA TRP A 15 28.14 -9.93 3.59
C TRP A 15 26.87 -10.73 3.28
N ARG A 16 26.62 -11.03 2.00
CA ARG A 16 25.57 -11.98 1.66
C ARG A 16 25.90 -13.36 2.24
N PRO A 17 24.91 -14.06 2.82
CA PRO A 17 25.10 -15.38 3.42
C PRO A 17 25.66 -16.36 2.39
N ARG A 18 26.70 -17.10 2.77
CA ARG A 18 27.34 -18.12 1.92
C ARG A 18 26.86 -19.52 2.25
N THR A 19 26.35 -19.71 3.46
CA THR A 19 25.76 -20.94 3.99
C THR A 19 24.45 -20.64 4.69
N PHE A 20 23.63 -21.67 4.97
CA PHE A 20 22.39 -21.47 5.72
C PHE A 20 22.64 -21.05 7.18
N ALA A 21 23.81 -21.38 7.73
CA ALA A 21 24.22 -20.95 9.07
C ALA A 21 24.48 -19.43 9.16
N ASP A 22 24.77 -18.78 8.03
CA ASP A 22 24.97 -17.33 7.98
C ASP A 22 23.65 -16.54 7.98
N LEU A 23 22.50 -17.21 7.91
CA LEU A 23 21.19 -16.56 7.93
C LEU A 23 20.83 -16.09 9.34
N VAL A 24 21.04 -14.80 9.58
CA VAL A 24 20.73 -14.14 10.86
C VAL A 24 19.23 -14.24 11.17
N GLY A 25 18.88 -14.78 12.33
CA GLY A 25 17.51 -14.77 12.89
C GLY A 25 16.48 -15.62 12.14
N GLN A 26 16.89 -16.47 11.19
CA GLN A 26 15.98 -17.32 10.41
C GLN A 26 16.22 -18.81 10.66
N ASP A 27 16.41 -19.22 11.91
CA ASP A 27 16.84 -20.57 12.30
C ASP A 27 15.92 -21.68 11.78
N SER A 28 14.60 -21.46 11.82
CA SER A 28 13.61 -22.43 11.34
C SER A 28 13.69 -22.65 9.83
N VAL A 29 13.87 -21.57 9.07
CA VAL A 29 14.05 -21.60 7.61
C VAL A 29 15.37 -22.27 7.26
N ALA A 30 16.46 -21.85 7.90
CA ALA A 30 17.80 -22.41 7.69
C ALA A 30 17.82 -23.92 7.94
N ARG A 31 17.28 -24.38 9.07
CA ARG A 31 17.20 -25.81 9.42
C ARG A 31 16.37 -26.61 8.43
N THR A 32 15.21 -26.08 8.03
CA THR A 32 14.31 -26.80 7.11
C THR A 32 14.91 -26.93 5.70
N LEU A 33 15.53 -25.86 5.19
CA LEU A 33 16.23 -25.90 3.89
C LEU A 33 17.47 -26.81 3.94
N THR A 34 18.21 -26.79 5.05
CA THR A 34 19.35 -27.70 5.27
C THR A 34 18.90 -29.15 5.17
N ASN A 35 17.86 -29.54 5.91
CA ASN A 35 17.33 -30.90 5.88
C ASN A 35 16.82 -31.29 4.49
N ALA A 36 16.09 -30.40 3.80
CA ALA A 36 15.56 -30.66 2.47
C ALA A 36 16.66 -30.96 1.44
N ILE A 37 17.78 -30.23 1.50
CA ILE A 37 18.94 -30.46 0.62
C ILE A 37 19.69 -31.73 1.02
N SER A 38 19.98 -31.93 2.32
CA SER A 38 20.70 -33.12 2.81
C SER A 38 19.97 -34.43 2.50
N GLU A 39 18.65 -34.43 2.59
CA GLU A 39 17.81 -35.60 2.30
C GLU A 39 17.38 -35.69 0.82
N GLN A 40 17.88 -34.78 -0.03
CA GLN A 40 17.53 -34.68 -1.45
C GLN A 40 16.02 -34.53 -1.73
N ARG A 41 15.26 -34.02 -0.75
CA ARG A 41 13.82 -33.72 -0.85
C ARG A 41 13.60 -32.32 -1.42
N ILE A 42 14.11 -32.08 -2.63
CA ILE A 42 14.07 -30.75 -3.23
C ILE A 42 12.75 -30.55 -3.98
N ALA A 43 11.91 -29.64 -3.48
CA ALA A 43 10.63 -29.30 -4.08
C ALA A 43 10.78 -28.65 -5.48
N PRO A 44 9.79 -28.81 -6.37
CA PRO A 44 9.79 -28.14 -7.68
C PRO A 44 9.66 -26.61 -7.56
N ALA A 45 9.04 -26.11 -6.47
CA ALA A 45 8.86 -24.68 -6.27
C ALA A 45 8.95 -24.27 -4.79
N TYR A 46 9.65 -23.17 -4.54
CA TYR A 46 9.83 -22.53 -3.24
C TYR A 46 9.21 -21.14 -3.26
N LEU A 47 8.53 -20.76 -2.19
CA LEU A 47 7.99 -19.41 -2.00
C LEU A 47 8.53 -18.80 -0.72
N LEU A 48 9.43 -17.82 -0.85
CA LEU A 48 10.06 -17.07 0.24
C LEU A 48 9.27 -15.79 0.50
N THR A 49 8.63 -15.67 1.66
CA THR A 49 7.74 -14.54 1.99
C THR A 49 8.26 -13.79 3.20
N GLY A 50 8.15 -12.48 3.24
CA GLY A 50 8.46 -11.70 4.44
C GLY A 50 8.91 -10.26 4.13
N PRO A 51 9.22 -9.46 5.15
CA PRO A 51 9.61 -8.06 4.98
C PRO A 51 10.82 -7.88 4.05
N ARG A 52 11.00 -6.67 3.51
CA ARG A 52 12.17 -6.37 2.66
C ARG A 52 13.46 -6.47 3.50
N GLY A 53 14.57 -6.82 2.84
CA GLY A 53 15.91 -6.79 3.45
C GLY A 53 16.23 -7.88 4.50
N VAL A 54 15.30 -8.80 4.79
CA VAL A 54 15.51 -9.94 5.71
C VAL A 54 16.29 -11.13 5.11
N GLY A 55 16.73 -11.03 3.85
CA GLY A 55 17.55 -12.06 3.20
C GLY A 55 16.83 -13.05 2.27
N LYS A 56 15.60 -12.76 1.82
CA LYS A 56 14.85 -13.62 0.87
C LYS A 56 15.62 -13.92 -0.42
N THR A 57 15.98 -12.89 -1.18
CA THR A 57 16.72 -13.02 -2.45
C THR A 57 18.10 -13.63 -2.25
N SER A 58 18.78 -13.29 -1.14
CA SER A 58 20.05 -13.91 -0.78
C SER A 58 19.90 -15.41 -0.53
N THR A 59 18.84 -15.83 0.17
CA THR A 59 18.52 -17.24 0.41
C THR A 59 18.15 -17.95 -0.88
N ALA A 60 17.43 -17.29 -1.80
CA ALA A 60 17.09 -17.86 -3.10
C ALA A 60 18.34 -18.23 -3.91
N ARG A 61 19.33 -17.33 -3.96
CA ARG A 61 20.62 -17.60 -4.63
C ARG A 61 21.44 -18.66 -3.93
N LEU A 62 21.48 -18.63 -2.59
CA LEU A 62 22.14 -19.66 -1.81
C LEU A 62 21.54 -21.03 -2.11
N LEU A 63 20.21 -21.13 -2.11
CA LEU A 63 19.50 -22.36 -2.44
C LEU A 63 19.80 -22.83 -3.87
N ALA A 64 19.81 -21.93 -4.85
CA ALA A 64 20.20 -22.25 -6.23
C ALA A 64 21.63 -22.81 -6.31
N ARG A 65 22.59 -22.22 -5.58
CA ARG A 65 23.96 -22.74 -5.48
C ARG A 65 24.02 -24.11 -4.81
N CYS A 66 23.24 -24.32 -3.75
CA CYS A 66 23.15 -25.63 -3.08
C CYS A 66 22.65 -26.72 -4.04
N MET A 67 21.76 -26.38 -4.96
CA MET A 67 21.22 -27.30 -5.97
C MET A 67 22.19 -27.57 -7.13
N ASN A 68 22.83 -26.53 -7.68
CA ASN A 68 23.61 -26.60 -8.92
C ASN A 68 25.13 -26.66 -8.75
N CYS A 69 25.65 -26.56 -7.52
CA CYS A 69 27.09 -26.74 -7.28
C CYS A 69 27.56 -28.10 -7.82
N ASP A 70 28.77 -28.16 -8.37
CA ASP A 70 29.40 -29.38 -8.88
C ASP A 70 29.50 -30.48 -7.81
N ARG A 71 29.71 -30.07 -6.55
CA ARG A 71 29.71 -30.95 -5.37
C ARG A 71 28.31 -31.27 -4.84
N GLY A 72 27.28 -30.75 -5.49
CA GLY A 72 25.90 -30.76 -5.01
C GLY A 72 25.03 -31.90 -5.57
N PRO A 73 23.76 -32.01 -5.13
CA PRO A 73 23.13 -31.14 -4.13
C PRO A 73 23.83 -31.17 -2.77
N THR A 74 24.18 -30.01 -2.22
CA THR A 74 24.97 -29.87 -0.97
C THR A 74 24.53 -28.65 -0.17
N ILE A 75 24.61 -28.74 1.16
CA ILE A 75 24.31 -27.62 2.08
C ILE A 75 25.46 -26.60 2.14
N GLU A 76 26.65 -26.98 1.69
CA GLU A 76 27.86 -26.16 1.67
C GLU A 76 28.38 -26.05 0.22
N PRO A 77 27.81 -25.15 -0.59
CA PRO A 77 28.24 -24.97 -1.98
C PRO A 77 29.65 -24.37 -2.03
N CYS A 78 30.54 -24.95 -2.86
CA CYS A 78 31.98 -24.67 -2.82
C CYS A 78 32.38 -23.19 -3.06
N GLY A 79 31.57 -22.40 -3.76
CA GLY A 79 31.87 -20.99 -4.04
C GLY A 79 32.87 -20.74 -5.17
N GLU A 80 33.54 -21.78 -5.66
CA GLU A 80 34.63 -21.66 -6.64
C GLU A 80 34.27 -22.23 -8.03
N CYS A 81 33.32 -23.17 -8.10
CA CYS A 81 32.90 -23.73 -9.40
C CYS A 81 32.18 -22.69 -10.27
N ALA A 82 32.09 -22.96 -11.58
CA ALA A 82 31.48 -22.06 -12.55
C ALA A 82 30.04 -21.68 -12.13
N SER A 83 29.20 -22.67 -11.82
CA SER A 83 27.83 -22.45 -11.36
C SER A 83 27.78 -21.60 -10.07
N CYS A 84 28.62 -21.89 -9.08
CA CYS A 84 28.65 -21.09 -7.84
C CYS A 84 29.05 -19.63 -8.06
N ARG A 85 30.06 -19.38 -8.92
CA ARG A 85 30.54 -18.03 -9.24
C ARG A 85 29.51 -17.27 -10.07
N GLU A 86 28.95 -17.88 -11.10
CA GLU A 86 27.94 -17.29 -11.98
C GLU A 86 26.62 -16.98 -11.24
N ILE A 87 26.16 -17.85 -10.33
CA ILE A 87 24.95 -17.55 -9.54
C ILE A 87 25.19 -16.39 -8.56
N LEU A 88 26.42 -16.25 -8.05
CA LEU A 88 26.78 -15.15 -7.14
C LEU A 88 26.93 -13.81 -7.91
N ALA A 89 27.50 -13.86 -9.12
CA ALA A 89 27.63 -12.77 -10.07
C ALA A 89 26.31 -12.60 -10.86
N ARG A 90 25.38 -11.81 -10.30
CA ARG A 90 24.03 -11.57 -10.83
C ARG A 90 23.96 -11.55 -12.37
N GLY A 91 23.31 -12.56 -12.96
CA GLY A 91 22.88 -12.54 -14.38
C GLY A 91 23.73 -13.37 -15.35
N ASP A 92 24.80 -14.04 -14.89
CA ASP A 92 25.74 -14.72 -15.80
C ASP A 92 25.58 -16.26 -15.83
N SER A 93 24.62 -16.80 -15.08
CA SER A 93 24.42 -18.26 -15.03
C SER A 93 23.54 -18.74 -16.18
N LEU A 94 24.04 -19.70 -16.95
CA LEU A 94 23.31 -20.28 -18.08
C LEU A 94 22.00 -20.94 -17.64
N ASP A 95 22.03 -21.66 -16.51
CA ASP A 95 20.92 -22.47 -16.01
C ASP A 95 20.19 -21.88 -14.80
N VAL A 96 20.55 -20.66 -14.38
CA VAL A 96 19.87 -19.93 -13.31
C VAL A 96 19.52 -18.54 -13.80
N GLN A 97 18.23 -18.29 -14.01
CA GLN A 97 17.75 -16.99 -14.45
C GLN A 97 17.10 -16.25 -13.29
N GLU A 98 17.59 -15.03 -13.03
CA GLU A 98 17.05 -14.16 -12.00
C GLU A 98 16.30 -12.97 -12.63
N MET A 99 15.05 -12.80 -12.21
CA MET A 99 14.20 -11.69 -12.57
C MET A 99 13.74 -10.92 -11.34
N ASP A 100 13.65 -9.60 -11.51
CA ASP A 100 13.07 -8.70 -10.53
C ASP A 100 11.72 -8.24 -11.07
N GLY A 101 10.63 -8.65 -10.42
CA GLY A 101 9.26 -8.37 -10.84
C GLY A 101 8.89 -6.88 -10.78
N ALA A 102 9.66 -6.04 -10.10
CA ALA A 102 9.40 -4.60 -10.02
C ALA A 102 10.04 -3.78 -11.16
N SER A 103 10.85 -4.40 -12.02
CA SER A 103 11.54 -3.67 -13.10
C SER A 103 10.69 -3.61 -14.37
N ASN A 104 10.30 -2.40 -14.79
CA ASN A 104 9.48 -2.13 -15.99
C ASN A 104 9.99 -2.70 -17.32
N ARG A 105 11.23 -3.19 -17.41
CA ARG A 105 11.72 -3.91 -18.61
C ARG A 105 11.57 -5.43 -18.52
N LYS A 106 11.21 -5.93 -17.35
CA LYS A 106 11.17 -7.37 -17.01
C LYS A 106 9.75 -7.88 -16.77
N ILE A 107 8.78 -7.00 -16.55
CA ILE A 107 7.38 -7.37 -16.34
C ILE A 107 6.80 -8.02 -17.61
N GLU A 108 7.09 -7.46 -18.78
CA GLU A 108 6.68 -8.00 -20.08
C GLU A 108 7.44 -9.28 -20.42
N ASN A 109 8.72 -9.35 -20.04
CA ASN A 109 9.61 -10.50 -20.32
C ASN A 109 9.48 -11.66 -19.32
N ALA A 110 8.63 -11.51 -18.30
CA ALA A 110 8.43 -12.54 -17.26
C ALA A 110 7.92 -13.86 -17.85
N ARG A 111 7.04 -13.77 -18.84
CA ARG A 111 6.49 -14.95 -19.51
C ARG A 111 7.56 -15.71 -20.27
N GLU A 112 8.40 -15.01 -21.03
CA GLU A 112 9.49 -15.63 -21.79
C GLU A 112 10.44 -16.37 -20.85
N LEU A 113 10.83 -15.76 -19.74
CA LEU A 113 11.67 -16.38 -18.73
C LEU A 113 11.05 -17.67 -18.18
N ILE A 114 9.76 -17.65 -17.83
CA ILE A 114 9.04 -18.84 -17.36
C ILE A 114 9.01 -19.94 -18.43
N GLU A 115 8.84 -19.57 -19.71
CA GLU A 115 8.86 -20.52 -20.82
C GLU A 115 10.25 -21.14 -21.02
N THR A 116 11.34 -20.39 -20.80
CA THR A 116 12.70 -20.96 -20.93
C THR A 116 13.01 -22.05 -19.90
N VAL A 117 12.32 -22.07 -18.76
CA VAL A 117 12.52 -23.08 -17.70
C VAL A 117 12.00 -24.46 -18.12
N ARG A 118 11.18 -24.54 -19.15
CA ARG A 118 10.66 -25.81 -19.70
C ARG A 118 11.75 -26.61 -20.42
N TYR A 119 12.80 -25.96 -20.90
CA TYR A 119 13.91 -26.63 -21.58
C TYR A 119 14.90 -27.23 -20.56
N ALA A 120 15.54 -28.33 -20.95
CA ALA A 120 16.54 -28.99 -20.13
C ALA A 120 17.73 -28.05 -19.81
N PRO A 121 18.37 -28.21 -18.64
CA PRO A 121 19.59 -27.49 -18.31
C PRO A 121 20.69 -27.74 -19.36
N GLN A 122 21.52 -26.74 -19.62
CA GLN A 122 22.63 -26.88 -20.57
C GLN A 122 23.87 -27.52 -19.92
N ARG A 123 24.15 -27.18 -18.67
CA ARG A 123 25.37 -27.60 -17.95
C ARG A 123 25.06 -28.10 -16.54
N ASP A 124 24.20 -27.39 -15.82
CA ASP A 124 23.97 -27.64 -14.40
C ASP A 124 22.89 -28.72 -14.19
N ARG A 125 22.67 -29.14 -12.93
CA ARG A 125 21.72 -30.21 -12.59
C ARG A 125 20.25 -29.78 -12.75
N PHE A 126 19.95 -28.53 -12.42
CA PHE A 126 18.61 -27.98 -12.45
C PHE A 126 18.56 -26.67 -13.25
N ARG A 127 17.42 -26.46 -13.92
CA ARG A 127 17.06 -25.21 -14.59
C ARG A 127 16.25 -24.39 -13.59
N ILE A 128 16.84 -23.33 -13.03
CA ILE A 128 16.28 -22.59 -11.90
C ILE A 128 15.83 -21.20 -12.36
N ALA A 129 14.57 -20.85 -12.10
CA ALA A 129 14.10 -19.47 -12.19
C ALA A 129 13.90 -18.87 -10.81
N ILE A 130 14.61 -17.78 -10.54
CA ILE A 130 14.44 -16.94 -9.36
C ILE A 130 13.60 -15.74 -9.76
N ILE A 131 12.43 -15.58 -9.15
CA ILE A 131 11.53 -14.46 -9.39
C ILE A 131 11.40 -13.67 -8.09
N ASP A 132 12.10 -12.54 -8.01
CA ASP A 132 11.99 -11.61 -6.90
C ASP A 132 10.77 -10.69 -7.08
N GLU A 133 10.20 -10.28 -5.95
CA GLU A 133 8.95 -9.52 -5.88
C GLU A 133 7.83 -10.07 -6.80
N VAL A 134 7.61 -11.40 -6.79
CA VAL A 134 6.66 -12.11 -7.69
C VAL A 134 5.23 -11.56 -7.67
N HIS A 135 4.82 -10.91 -6.58
CA HIS A 135 3.53 -10.20 -6.48
C HIS A 135 3.35 -9.03 -7.48
N MET A 136 4.42 -8.57 -8.13
CA MET A 136 4.41 -7.53 -9.16
C MET A 136 4.20 -8.10 -10.57
N LEU A 137 4.10 -9.43 -10.72
CA LEU A 137 3.85 -10.06 -12.02
C LEU A 137 2.47 -9.71 -12.58
N THR A 138 2.39 -9.67 -13.90
CA THR A 138 1.11 -9.58 -14.61
C THR A 138 0.29 -10.87 -14.46
N THR A 139 -1.01 -10.77 -14.69
CA THR A 139 -1.93 -11.92 -14.68
C THR A 139 -1.51 -12.99 -15.69
N GLU A 140 -1.02 -12.57 -16.86
CA GLU A 140 -0.54 -13.47 -17.92
C GLU A 140 0.68 -14.26 -17.46
N ALA A 141 1.63 -13.62 -16.78
CA ALA A 141 2.82 -14.27 -16.24
C ALA A 141 2.46 -15.26 -15.12
N PHE A 142 1.51 -14.93 -14.24
CA PHE A 142 0.99 -15.87 -13.25
C PHE A 142 0.35 -17.11 -13.88
N ASN A 143 -0.41 -16.94 -14.97
CA ASN A 143 -1.01 -18.06 -15.70
C ASN A 143 0.05 -18.95 -16.38
N ALA A 144 1.11 -18.36 -16.95
CA ALA A 144 2.23 -19.12 -17.50
C ALA A 144 2.96 -19.93 -16.41
N LEU A 145 3.12 -19.33 -15.23
CA LEU A 145 3.72 -20.00 -14.07
C LEU A 145 2.84 -21.18 -13.61
N LEU A 146 1.53 -21.00 -13.49
CA LEU A 146 0.58 -22.07 -13.12
C LEU A 146 0.71 -23.30 -14.01
N LYS A 147 0.74 -23.11 -15.33
CA LYS A 147 0.89 -24.20 -16.30
C LYS A 147 2.16 -25.03 -16.11
N THR A 148 3.21 -24.43 -15.55
CA THR A 148 4.50 -25.10 -15.33
C THR A 148 4.59 -25.67 -13.91
N LEU A 149 3.94 -25.05 -12.92
CA LEU A 149 3.87 -25.54 -11.55
C LEU A 149 2.93 -26.74 -11.37
N GLU A 150 1.94 -26.91 -12.24
CA GLU A 150 1.03 -28.06 -12.22
C GLU A 150 1.73 -29.36 -12.62
N GLU A 151 2.54 -29.32 -13.67
CA GLU A 151 3.31 -30.45 -14.17
C GLU A 151 4.76 -30.04 -14.42
N PRO A 152 5.57 -29.84 -13.35
CA PRO A 152 6.93 -29.36 -13.49
C PRO A 152 7.84 -30.45 -14.07
N PRO A 153 8.64 -30.16 -15.10
CA PRO A 153 9.71 -31.06 -15.52
C PRO A 153 10.64 -31.42 -14.35
N PRO A 154 11.18 -32.65 -14.27
CA PRO A 154 11.98 -33.11 -13.13
C PRO A 154 13.21 -32.23 -12.79
N TYR A 155 13.77 -31.57 -13.80
CA TYR A 155 14.93 -30.68 -13.70
C TYR A 155 14.56 -29.21 -13.45
N SER A 156 13.27 -28.84 -13.55
CA SER A 156 12.83 -27.46 -13.41
C SER A 156 12.64 -27.09 -11.94
N ARG A 157 13.09 -25.88 -11.58
CA ARG A 157 12.92 -25.34 -10.22
C ARG A 157 12.54 -23.87 -10.23
N PHE A 158 11.56 -23.52 -9.42
CA PHE A 158 11.17 -22.14 -9.17
C PHE A 158 11.52 -21.71 -7.74
N ILE A 159 12.10 -20.52 -7.61
CA ILE A 159 12.30 -19.86 -6.32
C ILE A 159 11.66 -18.48 -6.40
N LEU A 160 10.49 -18.35 -5.79
CA LEU A 160 9.69 -17.13 -5.77
C LEU A 160 9.97 -16.38 -4.48
N ALA A 161 10.14 -15.06 -4.55
CA ALA A 161 10.25 -14.20 -3.37
C ALA A 161 9.23 -13.07 -3.41
N SER A 162 8.66 -12.70 -2.26
CA SER A 162 7.70 -11.60 -2.16
C SER A 162 7.67 -10.96 -0.78
N THR A 163 7.38 -9.67 -0.76
CA THR A 163 6.99 -8.92 0.44
C THR A 163 5.49 -8.96 0.75
N GLU A 164 4.65 -9.25 -0.24
CA GLU A 164 3.18 -9.16 -0.14
C GLU A 164 2.49 -10.49 -0.53
N LEU A 165 2.46 -11.45 0.39
CA LEU A 165 1.87 -12.77 0.15
C LEU A 165 0.40 -12.72 -0.30
N HIS A 166 -0.38 -11.76 0.21
CA HIS A 166 -1.81 -11.65 -0.06
C HIS A 166 -2.13 -11.24 -1.51
N LYS A 167 -1.14 -10.70 -2.25
CA LYS A 167 -1.27 -10.37 -3.68
C LYS A 167 -0.98 -11.57 -4.59
N ILE A 168 -0.46 -12.66 -4.05
CA ILE A 168 -0.15 -13.87 -4.82
C ILE A 168 -1.40 -14.77 -4.88
N PRO A 169 -1.80 -15.27 -6.06
CA PRO A 169 -2.93 -16.18 -6.18
C PRO A 169 -2.76 -17.44 -5.30
N ALA A 170 -3.81 -17.83 -4.58
CA ALA A 170 -3.80 -19.01 -3.71
C ALA A 170 -3.44 -20.31 -4.48
N THR A 171 -3.76 -20.36 -5.77
CA THR A 171 -3.42 -21.45 -6.69
C THR A 171 -1.90 -21.62 -6.86
N ILE A 172 -1.13 -20.53 -6.86
CA ILE A 172 0.34 -20.57 -6.86
C ILE A 172 0.86 -20.99 -5.49
N VAL A 173 0.35 -20.36 -4.43
CA VAL A 173 0.80 -20.60 -3.04
C VAL A 173 0.66 -22.08 -2.67
N SER A 174 -0.46 -22.71 -3.05
CA SER A 174 -0.73 -24.13 -2.79
C SER A 174 0.25 -25.11 -3.45
N ARG A 175 0.95 -24.69 -4.52
CA ARG A 175 1.90 -25.50 -5.28
C ARG A 175 3.36 -25.24 -4.91
N CYS A 176 3.60 -24.33 -3.97
CA CYS A 176 4.93 -23.95 -3.52
C CYS A 176 5.17 -24.41 -2.08
N GLN A 177 6.39 -24.86 -1.80
CA GLN A 177 6.84 -24.98 -0.43
C GLN A 177 7.12 -23.59 0.14
N ARG A 178 6.28 -23.15 1.08
CA ARG A 178 6.33 -21.78 1.63
C ARG A 178 7.28 -21.67 2.81
N PHE A 179 8.13 -20.66 2.79
CA PHE A 179 9.03 -20.25 3.87
C PHE A 179 8.76 -18.80 4.25
N THR A 180 8.46 -18.57 5.53
CA THR A 180 8.16 -17.23 6.04
C THR A 180 9.34 -16.70 6.84
N PHE A 181 9.90 -15.59 6.35
CA PHE A 181 10.96 -14.84 6.99
C PHE A 181 10.33 -13.79 7.91
N ARG A 182 10.83 -13.71 9.14
CA ARG A 182 10.43 -12.68 10.09
C ARG A 182 11.33 -11.45 9.98
N ALA A 183 10.82 -10.31 10.43
CA ALA A 183 11.67 -9.17 10.74
C ALA A 183 12.69 -9.56 11.83
N LEU A 184 13.91 -9.05 11.72
CA LEU A 184 14.93 -9.24 12.74
C LEU A 184 14.68 -8.29 13.91
N SER A 185 14.99 -8.74 15.12
CA SER A 185 15.03 -7.84 16.26
C SER A 185 16.24 -6.91 16.18
N ALA A 186 16.14 -5.72 16.79
CA ALA A 186 17.27 -4.79 16.87
C ALA A 186 18.51 -5.45 17.52
N ALA A 187 18.32 -6.30 18.54
CA ALA A 187 19.42 -7.03 19.17
C ALA A 187 20.09 -8.06 18.25
N GLU A 188 19.37 -8.68 17.32
CA GLU A 188 19.96 -9.58 16.32
C GLU A 188 20.76 -8.80 15.29
N ILE A 189 20.22 -7.68 14.81
CA ILE A 189 20.92 -6.80 13.86
C ILE A 189 22.18 -6.23 14.52
N ALA A 190 22.09 -5.65 15.71
CA ALA A 190 23.22 -5.05 16.41
C ALA A 190 24.37 -6.05 16.62
N ARG A 191 24.07 -7.29 17.05
CA ARG A 191 25.08 -8.36 17.17
C ARG A 191 25.74 -8.69 15.83
N HIS A 192 24.97 -8.69 14.75
CA HIS A 192 25.53 -8.93 13.42
C HIS A 192 26.39 -7.75 12.96
N LEU A 193 25.94 -6.51 13.13
CA LEU A 193 26.73 -5.32 12.81
C LEU A 193 28.03 -5.27 13.62
N GLU A 194 28.02 -5.70 14.88
CA GLU A 194 29.23 -5.80 15.70
C GLU A 194 30.24 -6.80 15.10
N LYS A 195 29.77 -7.96 14.61
CA LYS A 195 30.63 -8.92 13.90
C LYS A 195 31.22 -8.29 12.63
N VAL A 196 30.37 -7.64 11.82
CA VAL A 196 30.78 -7.01 10.56
C VAL A 196 31.80 -5.90 10.81
N ALA A 197 31.54 -5.00 11.77
CA ALA A 197 32.43 -3.90 12.11
C ALA A 197 33.82 -4.41 12.49
N ARG A 198 33.92 -5.49 13.29
CA ARG A 198 35.21 -6.09 13.66
C ARG A 198 35.97 -6.68 12.46
N GLU A 199 35.28 -7.38 11.56
CA GLU A 199 35.92 -8.01 10.39
C GLU A 199 36.28 -7.00 9.28
N GLU A 200 35.62 -5.85 9.25
CA GLU A 200 35.89 -4.74 8.32
C GLU A 200 36.79 -3.65 8.91
N ASP A 201 37.32 -3.83 10.13
CA ASP A 201 38.15 -2.86 10.86
C ASP A 201 37.47 -1.48 11.06
N ILE A 202 36.16 -1.50 11.31
CA ILE A 202 35.35 -0.32 11.63
C ILE A 202 35.26 -0.19 13.15
N GLN A 203 35.73 0.93 13.70
CA GLN A 203 35.65 1.24 15.12
C GLN A 203 34.26 1.77 15.47
N ALA A 204 33.32 0.87 15.78
CA ALA A 204 31.95 1.23 16.12
C ALA A 204 31.64 1.04 17.62
N THR A 205 31.05 2.04 18.26
CA THR A 205 30.56 1.92 19.64
C THR A 205 29.28 1.06 19.71
N ARG A 206 29.04 0.38 20.83
CA ARG A 206 27.85 -0.47 21.00
C ARG A 206 26.54 0.32 20.86
N ASP A 207 26.49 1.53 21.40
CA ASP A 207 25.30 2.39 21.35
C ASP A 207 25.02 2.87 19.92
N ALA A 208 26.07 3.17 19.15
CA ALA A 208 25.94 3.49 17.73
C ALA A 208 25.36 2.29 16.93
N LEU A 209 25.91 1.09 17.13
CA LEU A 209 25.41 -0.12 16.48
C LEU A 209 23.96 -0.44 16.86
N ALA A 210 23.57 -0.22 18.12
CA ALA A 210 22.18 -0.36 18.57
C ALA A 210 21.27 0.67 17.89
N THR A 211 21.71 1.92 17.78
CA THR A 211 20.98 3.00 17.10
C THR A 211 20.74 2.66 15.63
N LEU A 212 21.79 2.24 14.89
CA LEU A 212 21.67 1.82 13.50
C LEU A 212 20.76 0.59 13.33
N ALA A 213 20.83 -0.35 14.27
CA ALA A 213 19.98 -1.53 14.27
C ALA A 213 18.49 -1.20 14.44
N THR A 214 18.16 -0.26 15.32
CA THR A 214 16.80 0.24 15.53
C THR A 214 16.30 0.98 14.28
N ALA A 215 17.12 1.86 13.72
CA ALA A 215 16.79 2.62 12.50
C ALA A 215 16.54 1.73 11.27
N ALA A 216 17.10 0.53 11.25
CA ALA A 216 16.92 -0.41 10.15
C ALA A 216 15.58 -1.17 10.16
N GLU A 217 14.73 -1.00 11.19
CA GLU A 217 13.38 -1.58 11.28
C GLU A 217 13.29 -3.08 10.93
N GLY A 218 14.29 -3.86 11.36
CA GLY A 218 14.35 -5.30 11.13
C GLY A 218 14.91 -5.73 9.76
N SER A 219 15.39 -4.81 8.94
CA SER A 219 16.04 -5.04 7.65
C SER A 219 17.57 -5.09 7.78
N LEU A 220 18.16 -6.28 7.65
CA LEU A 220 19.62 -6.44 7.73
C LEU A 220 20.36 -5.71 6.60
N ARG A 221 19.77 -5.71 5.40
CA ARG A 221 20.33 -5.01 4.25
C ARG A 221 20.48 -3.52 4.52
N ASP A 222 19.44 -2.91 5.08
CA ASP A 222 19.42 -1.47 5.32
C ASP A 222 20.35 -1.13 6.51
N ALA A 223 20.41 -1.98 7.54
CA ALA A 223 21.38 -1.86 8.64
C ALA A 223 22.85 -1.87 8.16
N LEU A 224 23.21 -2.80 7.27
CA LEU A 224 24.56 -2.86 6.69
C LEU A 224 24.86 -1.65 5.82
N SER A 225 23.84 -1.11 5.13
CA SER A 225 23.99 0.09 4.31
C SER A 225 24.22 1.33 5.17
N LEU A 226 23.51 1.44 6.30
CA LEU A 226 23.70 2.50 7.28
C LEU A 226 25.09 2.42 7.94
N LEU A 227 25.57 1.22 8.30
CA LEU A 227 26.91 1.04 8.84
C LEU A 227 27.99 1.45 7.84
N GLU A 228 27.84 1.09 6.56
CA GLU A 228 28.78 1.49 5.50
C GLU A 228 28.82 3.00 5.30
N GLN A 229 27.65 3.65 5.30
CA GLN A 229 27.55 5.11 5.25
C GLN A 229 28.23 5.74 6.47
N ALA A 230 28.03 5.17 7.67
CA ALA A 230 28.65 5.62 8.92
C ALA A 230 30.16 5.53 8.91
N ALA A 231 30.69 4.40 8.49
CA ALA A 231 32.12 4.23 8.35
C ALA A 231 32.70 5.21 7.31
N THR A 232 32.00 5.44 6.20
CA THR A 232 32.45 6.34 5.14
C THR A 232 32.49 7.80 5.59
N LEU A 233 31.45 8.26 6.29
CA LEU A 233 31.35 9.65 6.77
C LEU A 233 32.40 9.96 7.85
N SER A 234 32.57 9.05 8.81
CA SER A 234 33.46 9.24 9.97
C SER A 234 34.92 8.84 9.73
N GLY A 235 35.25 8.31 8.55
CA GLY A 235 36.57 7.73 8.29
C GLY A 235 36.88 6.47 9.12
N GLY A 236 35.85 5.72 9.50
CA GLY A 236 35.95 4.43 10.19
C GLY A 236 35.59 4.44 11.68
N ASN A 237 35.33 5.61 12.28
CA ASN A 237 35.00 5.76 13.70
C ASN A 237 33.51 6.06 13.91
N VAL A 238 32.70 5.02 14.10
CA VAL A 238 31.24 5.13 14.19
C VAL A 238 30.79 5.27 15.65
N ASP A 239 30.44 6.50 16.02
CA ASP A 239 29.89 6.85 17.34
C ASP A 239 28.45 7.38 17.25
N ALA A 240 27.87 7.75 18.40
CA ALA A 240 26.50 8.22 18.47
C ALA A 240 26.27 9.53 17.68
N ALA A 241 27.28 10.41 17.63
CA ALA A 241 27.21 11.65 16.87
C ALA A 241 27.18 11.36 15.36
N THR A 242 28.05 10.47 14.88
CA THR A 242 28.05 10.02 13.48
C THR A 242 26.71 9.39 13.08
N CYS A 243 26.11 8.59 13.98
CA CYS A 243 24.78 8.03 13.73
C CYS A 243 23.71 9.13 13.64
N ALA A 244 23.78 10.17 14.47
CA ALA A 244 22.85 11.29 14.41
C ALA A 244 22.94 12.04 13.07
N ASP A 245 24.17 12.28 12.59
CA ASP A 245 24.42 12.94 11.31
C ASP A 245 23.87 12.13 10.13
N ILE A 246 23.99 10.80 10.16
CA ILE A 246 23.59 9.93 9.03
C ILE A 246 22.12 9.60 9.01
N LEU A 247 21.56 9.37 10.17
CA LEU A 247 20.12 9.18 10.28
C LEU A 247 19.37 10.48 9.97
N ALA A 248 20.11 11.58 9.69
CA ALA A 248 19.59 12.92 9.55
C ALA A 248 18.56 13.12 10.66
N LEU A 249 18.99 12.85 11.89
CA LEU A 249 18.10 12.93 13.04
C LEU A 249 17.60 14.35 13.06
N VAL A 250 16.36 14.49 12.58
CA VAL A 250 15.63 15.73 12.58
C VAL A 250 15.82 16.32 13.95
N ASP A 251 16.35 17.54 14.01
CA ASP A 251 16.68 18.20 15.27
C ASP A 251 15.47 18.06 16.20
N ARG A 252 15.66 17.26 17.25
CA ARG A 252 14.59 16.86 18.14
C ARG A 252 14.00 18.07 18.85
N GLU A 253 14.82 19.06 19.16
CA GLU A 253 14.36 20.30 19.79
C GLU A 253 13.48 21.10 18.83
N LEU A 254 13.84 21.17 17.54
CA LEU A 254 13.00 21.78 16.52
C LEU A 254 11.70 20.99 16.29
N LEU A 255 11.75 19.67 16.27
CA LEU A 255 10.57 18.81 16.10
C LEU A 255 9.59 18.95 17.28
N GLU A 256 10.12 18.98 18.51
CA GLU A 256 9.35 19.24 19.72
C GLU A 256 8.83 20.69 19.76
N ALA A 257 9.55 21.66 19.18
CA ALA A 257 9.07 23.04 19.04
C ALA A 257 7.92 23.15 18.04
N VAL A 258 7.96 22.42 16.91
CA VAL A 258 6.83 22.30 15.97
C VAL A 258 5.61 21.74 16.70
N TYR A 259 5.78 20.63 17.44
CA TYR A 259 4.71 20.03 18.24
C TYR A 259 4.15 21.01 19.28
N SER A 260 5.02 21.74 19.97
CA SER A 260 4.64 22.68 21.02
C SER A 260 3.85 23.88 20.46
N GLY A 261 4.21 24.39 19.28
CA GLY A 261 3.43 25.40 18.55
C GLY A 261 2.06 24.88 18.11
N ILE A 262 1.98 23.63 17.67
CA ILE A 262 0.71 22.95 17.35
C ILE A 262 -0.16 22.82 18.60
N ALA A 263 0.40 22.33 19.71
CA ALA A 263 -0.34 22.08 20.95
C ALA A 263 -0.90 23.37 21.57
N SER A 264 -0.18 24.49 21.46
CA SER A 264 -0.64 25.81 21.91
C SER A 264 -1.62 26.49 20.93
N GLY A 265 -1.77 25.95 19.71
CA GLY A 265 -2.57 26.55 18.64
C GLY A 265 -1.93 27.82 18.05
N ASP A 266 -0.62 28.00 18.21
CA ASP A 266 0.16 29.08 17.61
C ASP A 266 0.71 28.64 16.25
N ARG A 267 -0.04 29.00 15.20
CA ARG A 267 0.30 28.71 13.80
C ARG A 267 1.63 29.32 13.39
N ALA A 268 1.94 30.52 13.87
CA ALA A 268 3.15 31.24 13.47
C ALA A 268 4.38 30.57 14.08
N ALA A 269 4.31 30.21 15.38
CA ALA A 269 5.37 29.47 16.03
C ALA A 269 5.60 28.08 15.41
N ALA A 270 4.53 27.34 15.11
CA ALA A 270 4.63 26.02 14.49
C ALA A 270 5.27 26.07 13.08
N VAL A 271 4.85 27.02 12.24
CA VAL A 271 5.42 27.20 10.90
C VAL A 271 6.85 27.71 10.95
N ALA A 272 7.18 28.62 11.88
CA ALA A 272 8.55 29.11 12.03
C ALA A 272 9.52 28.02 12.51
N ALA A 273 9.09 27.16 13.44
CA ALA A 273 9.87 26.00 13.86
C ALA A 273 10.06 25.00 12.70
N LEU A 274 9.01 24.76 11.92
CA LEU A 274 9.08 23.91 10.73
C LEU A 274 10.05 24.49 9.67
N ALA A 275 10.00 25.81 9.45
CA ALA A 275 10.88 26.48 8.49
C ALA A 275 12.36 26.27 8.84
N LYS A 276 12.74 26.48 10.12
CA LYS A 276 14.11 26.21 10.62
C LYS A 276 14.55 24.77 10.39
N LEU A 277 13.62 23.83 10.57
CA LEU A 277 13.85 22.41 10.41
C LEU A 277 14.08 22.06 8.92
N THR A 278 13.38 22.73 8.01
CA THR A 278 13.58 22.59 6.56
C THR A 278 14.77 23.40 6.00
N GLU A 279 15.19 24.48 6.66
CA GLU A 279 16.37 25.29 6.28
C GLU A 279 17.68 24.49 6.36
N GLY A 280 17.73 23.45 7.20
CA GLY A 280 18.85 22.50 7.28
C GLY A 280 19.01 21.60 6.05
N GLY A 281 18.09 21.65 5.08
CA GLY A 281 18.10 20.79 3.90
C GLY A 281 17.51 19.40 4.13
N GLU A 282 16.83 19.20 5.26
CA GLU A 282 16.14 17.95 5.61
C GLU A 282 15.06 17.59 4.59
N ASP A 283 14.97 16.30 4.20
CA ASP A 283 13.90 15.82 3.33
C ASP A 283 12.55 15.96 4.06
N PRO A 284 11.56 16.73 3.54
CA PRO A 284 10.26 16.88 4.18
C PRO A 284 9.54 15.56 4.45
N ARG A 285 9.78 14.53 3.64
CA ARG A 285 9.22 13.19 3.85
C ARG A 285 9.84 12.49 5.07
N HIS A 286 11.13 12.73 5.30
CA HIS A 286 11.83 12.25 6.49
C HIS A 286 11.34 12.96 7.75
N VAL A 287 11.24 14.29 7.70
CA VAL A 287 10.66 15.12 8.77
C VAL A 287 9.25 14.65 9.16
N LEU A 288 8.42 14.35 8.17
CA LEU A 288 7.06 13.86 8.40
C LEU A 288 7.05 12.50 9.12
N LYS A 289 7.95 11.57 8.77
CA LYS A 289 8.06 10.28 9.44
C LYS A 289 8.49 10.42 10.89
N GLU A 290 9.50 11.24 11.16
CA GLU A 290 9.96 11.51 12.53
C GLU A 290 8.85 12.17 13.34
N PHE A 291 8.08 13.08 12.74
CA PHE A 291 6.93 13.70 13.40
C PHE A 291 5.81 12.69 13.72
N ILE A 292 5.53 11.74 12.82
CA ILE A 292 4.58 10.63 13.06
C ILE A 292 5.05 9.77 14.22
N GLU A 293 6.33 9.42 14.28
CA GLU A 293 6.89 8.61 15.35
C GLU A 293 6.88 9.35 16.70
N LEU A 294 7.15 10.66 16.72
CA LEU A 294 6.94 11.51 17.89
C LEU A 294 5.47 11.45 18.36
N LEU A 295 4.50 11.72 17.48
CA LEU A 295 3.07 11.67 17.82
C LEU A 295 2.65 10.30 18.34
N ARG A 296 3.16 9.21 17.76
CA ARG A 296 2.93 7.84 18.23
C ARG A 296 3.46 7.64 19.65
N ARG A 297 4.68 8.08 19.95
CA ARG A 297 5.27 7.98 21.31
C ARG A 297 4.45 8.76 22.32
N LEU A 298 3.99 9.96 21.97
CA LEU A 298 3.13 10.79 22.84
C LEU A 298 1.75 10.15 23.07
N LEU A 299 1.14 9.57 22.03
CA LEU A 299 -0.12 8.85 22.13
C LEU A 299 0.00 7.60 23.02
N LEU A 300 1.04 6.79 22.85
CA LEU A 300 1.28 5.62 23.68
C LEU A 300 1.56 6.01 25.14
N SER A 301 2.33 7.07 25.35
CA SER A 301 2.62 7.58 26.70
C SER A 301 1.36 8.11 27.39
N SER A 302 0.49 8.82 26.67
CA SER A 302 -0.81 9.29 27.21
C SER A 302 -1.79 8.15 27.47
N ALA A 303 -1.68 7.03 26.75
CA ALA A 303 -2.43 5.79 27.03
C ALA A 303 -1.89 4.98 28.24
N GLY A 304 -0.79 5.42 28.87
CA GLY A 304 -0.17 4.73 30.00
C GLY A 304 0.77 3.58 29.60
N ALA A 305 1.08 3.42 28.31
CA ALA A 305 2.12 2.49 27.87
C ALA A 305 3.52 3.07 28.16
N VAL A 306 4.47 2.18 28.39
CA VAL A 306 5.90 2.53 28.53
C VAL A 306 6.48 2.74 27.13
N PRO A 307 6.85 3.98 26.73
CA PRO A 307 7.59 4.17 25.49
C PRO A 307 8.99 3.54 25.60
N ASP A 308 9.48 2.95 24.52
CA ASP A 308 10.83 2.37 24.41
C ASP A 308 11.85 3.49 24.20
N VAL A 309 12.13 4.24 25.28
CA VAL A 309 13.03 5.39 25.30
C VAL A 309 13.88 5.38 26.57
N PRO A 310 15.09 5.96 26.53
CA PRO A 310 15.96 6.07 27.70
C PRO A 310 15.23 6.73 28.89
N GLU A 311 15.57 6.33 30.13
CA GLU A 311 14.89 6.82 31.35
C GLU A 311 14.90 8.36 31.47
N GLY A 312 15.98 9.02 31.05
CA GLY A 312 16.11 10.48 31.08
C GLY A 312 15.15 11.23 30.13
N ASP A 313 14.64 10.57 29.09
CA ASP A 313 13.73 11.17 28.11
C ASP A 313 12.25 10.99 28.45
N ARG A 314 11.96 10.05 29.37
CA ARG A 314 10.59 9.68 29.73
C ARG A 314 9.83 10.85 30.34
N GLU A 315 10.44 11.60 31.26
CA GLU A 315 9.79 12.73 31.91
C GLU A 315 9.43 13.84 30.91
N ARG A 316 10.36 14.13 29.98
CA ARG A 316 10.18 15.12 28.91
C ARG A 316 9.03 14.71 27.97
N LEU A 317 8.98 13.45 27.55
CA LEU A 317 7.90 12.93 26.70
C LEU A 317 6.54 12.95 27.41
N LEU A 318 6.50 12.62 28.70
CA LEU A 318 5.26 12.71 29.49
C LEU A 318 4.77 14.15 29.61
N ALA A 319 5.67 15.12 29.74
CA ALA A 319 5.30 16.55 29.75
C ALA A 319 4.69 16.97 28.41
N LEU A 320 5.30 16.60 27.28
CA LEU A 320 4.78 16.87 25.94
C LEU A 320 3.43 16.18 25.69
N ALA A 321 3.25 14.95 26.15
CA ALA A 321 2.01 14.20 25.97
C ALA A 321 0.83 14.85 26.71
N ARG A 322 1.08 15.56 27.81
CA ARG A 322 0.06 16.31 28.56
C ARG A 322 -0.37 17.62 27.88
N ALA A 323 0.39 18.10 26.90
CA ALA A 323 0.11 19.36 26.22
C ALA A 323 -1.14 19.31 25.31
N MET A 324 -1.57 18.12 24.90
CA MET A 324 -2.81 17.92 24.15
C MET A 324 -3.67 16.81 24.76
N PRO A 325 -5.02 16.91 24.69
CA PRO A 325 -5.92 15.82 25.03
C PRO A 325 -5.65 14.58 24.18
N TYR A 326 -5.91 13.40 24.75
CA TYR A 326 -5.73 12.11 24.07
C TYR A 326 -6.46 12.04 22.72
N GLU A 327 -7.68 12.59 22.65
CA GLU A 327 -8.49 12.61 21.42
C GLU A 327 -7.83 13.45 20.32
N ASN A 328 -7.16 14.55 20.71
CA ASN A 328 -6.45 15.41 19.77
C ASN A 328 -5.12 14.79 19.32
N LEU A 329 -4.42 14.05 20.19
CA LEU A 329 -3.25 13.25 19.80
C LEU A 329 -3.64 12.15 18.79
N LEU A 330 -4.76 11.47 19.03
CA LEU A 330 -5.26 10.44 18.12
C LEU A 330 -5.61 11.02 16.75
N ARG A 331 -6.29 12.17 16.71
CA ARG A 331 -6.58 12.91 15.46
C ARG A 331 -5.31 13.39 14.76
N ALA A 332 -4.35 13.91 15.52
CA ALA A 332 -3.10 14.40 14.97
C ALA A 332 -2.32 13.28 14.29
N LEU A 333 -2.22 12.10 14.93
CA LEU A 333 -1.56 10.94 14.35
C LEU A 333 -2.27 10.46 13.08
N ALA A 334 -3.61 10.41 13.07
CA ALA A 334 -4.37 10.03 11.88
C ALA A 334 -4.12 10.98 10.69
N LEU A 335 -4.20 12.30 10.93
CA LEU A 335 -3.92 13.31 9.90
C LEU A 335 -2.47 13.24 9.38
N ALA A 336 -1.50 12.93 10.25
CA ALA A 336 -0.11 12.79 9.86
C ALA A 336 0.11 11.53 8.99
N VAL A 337 -0.53 10.40 9.31
CA VAL A 337 -0.49 9.18 8.49
C VAL A 337 -1.10 9.40 7.11
N ASP A 338 -2.23 10.11 7.04
CA ASP A 338 -2.85 10.48 5.76
C ASP A 338 -1.94 11.40 4.93
N ALA A 339 -1.26 12.34 5.59
CA ALA A 339 -0.28 13.21 4.95
C ALA A 339 0.95 12.42 4.41
N ASP A 340 1.43 11.37 5.09
CA ASP A 340 2.51 10.51 4.57
C ASP A 340 2.10 9.83 3.27
N GLN A 341 0.88 9.29 3.20
CA GLN A 341 0.37 8.68 1.98
C GLN A 341 0.26 9.69 0.83
N LEU A 342 -0.20 10.91 1.12
CA LEU A 342 -0.29 11.98 0.13
C LEU A 342 1.10 12.43 -0.33
N SER A 343 2.05 12.57 0.59
CA SER A 343 3.42 12.99 0.30
C SER A 343 4.17 11.99 -0.57
N ARG A 344 3.82 10.71 -0.54
CA ARG A 344 4.40 9.68 -1.44
C ARG A 344 3.90 9.78 -2.87
N ARG A 345 2.73 10.36 -3.10
CA ARG A 345 2.10 10.51 -4.42
C ARG A 345 2.33 11.89 -5.05
N SER A 346 2.84 12.85 -4.28
CA SER A 346 3.09 14.23 -4.70
C SER A 346 4.59 14.52 -4.76
N ASP A 347 4.99 15.32 -5.75
CA ASP A 347 6.36 15.82 -5.88
C ASP A 347 6.65 17.00 -4.93
N GLU A 348 5.63 17.59 -4.30
CA GLU A 348 5.74 18.73 -3.39
C GLU A 348 5.58 18.30 -1.91
N GLY A 349 6.47 17.41 -1.43
CA GLY A 349 6.42 16.91 -0.05
C GLY A 349 6.48 18.01 1.02
N GLY A 350 7.20 19.11 0.75
CA GLY A 350 7.26 20.28 1.64
C GLY A 350 5.91 20.97 1.82
N LEU A 351 5.12 21.09 0.76
CA LEU A 351 3.78 21.70 0.83
C LEU A 351 2.84 20.84 1.68
N VAL A 352 2.88 19.51 1.48
CA VAL A 352 2.06 18.56 2.26
C VAL A 352 2.37 18.68 3.76
N LEU A 353 3.65 18.78 4.13
CA LEU A 353 4.08 18.94 5.51
C LEU A 353 3.62 20.28 6.12
N GLN A 354 3.75 21.39 5.39
CA GLN A 354 3.26 22.70 5.83
C GLN A 354 1.73 22.70 6.04
N MET A 355 0.99 22.11 5.10
CA MET A 355 -0.46 21.96 5.21
C MET A 355 -0.85 21.13 6.42
N LEU A 356 -0.12 20.03 6.70
CA LEU A 356 -0.35 19.23 7.89
C LEU A 356 -0.16 20.05 9.16
N VAL A 357 0.99 20.73 9.33
CA VAL A 357 1.29 21.52 10.52
C VAL A 357 0.22 22.58 10.78
N LEU A 358 -0.21 23.29 9.74
CA LEU A 358 -1.30 24.28 9.84
C LEU A 358 -2.63 23.65 10.25
N ARG A 359 -3.00 22.51 9.66
CA ARG A 359 -4.23 21.78 10.03
C ARG A 359 -4.19 21.31 11.48
N LEU A 360 -3.04 20.81 11.94
CA LEU A 360 -2.86 20.34 13.30
C LEU A 360 -2.96 21.49 14.31
N ALA A 361 -2.42 22.67 13.98
CA ALA A 361 -2.52 23.86 14.82
C ALA A 361 -3.97 24.38 15.01
N GLU A 362 -4.94 23.91 14.22
CA GLU A 362 -6.37 24.17 14.44
C GLU A 362 -7.00 23.25 15.50
N LEU A 363 -6.43 22.07 15.76
CA LEU A 363 -7.02 21.06 16.64
C LEU A 363 -7.33 21.58 18.06
N PRO A 364 -6.45 22.36 18.73
CA PRO A 364 -6.75 22.90 20.05
C PRO A 364 -7.91 23.92 20.06
N ARG A 365 -8.29 24.46 18.90
CA ARG A 365 -9.36 25.46 18.76
C ARG A 365 -10.72 24.83 18.45
N LEU A 366 -10.77 23.53 18.19
CA LEU A 366 -12.02 22.82 17.95
C LEU A 366 -12.84 22.76 19.25
N LYS A 367 -13.91 23.55 19.31
CA LYS A 367 -14.89 23.47 20.39
C LYS A 367 -15.68 22.17 20.26
N SER A 368 -15.99 21.52 21.38
CA SER A 368 -16.93 20.40 21.35
C SER A 368 -18.31 20.92 20.91
N ILE A 369 -19.02 20.13 20.10
CA ILE A 369 -20.38 20.47 19.65
C ILE A 369 -21.30 20.70 20.86
N GLU A 370 -21.07 19.96 21.95
CA GLU A 370 -21.76 20.13 23.24
C GLU A 370 -21.55 21.53 23.84
N GLN A 371 -20.32 22.06 23.81
CA GLN A 371 -20.03 23.42 24.29
C GLN A 371 -20.62 24.51 23.38
N ALA A 372 -20.72 24.24 22.07
CA ALA A 372 -21.39 25.14 21.13
C ALA A 372 -22.92 25.14 21.32
N LEU A 373 -23.50 24.00 21.68
CA LEU A 373 -24.94 23.84 21.98
C LEU A 373 -25.32 24.41 23.36
N SER A 374 -24.43 24.37 24.35
CA SER A 374 -24.68 24.94 25.68
C SER A 374 -24.62 26.48 25.76
N GLY A 375 -24.21 27.16 24.67
CA GLY A 375 -24.10 28.62 24.58
C GLY A 375 -25.34 29.34 24.03
N LEU A 376 -26.43 28.62 23.76
CA LEU A 376 -27.70 29.23 23.36
C LEU A 376 -28.37 29.88 24.59
N PRO A 377 -28.83 31.14 24.53
CA PRO A 377 -29.48 31.78 25.68
C PRO A 377 -30.74 31.00 26.07
N PRO A 378 -31.04 30.83 27.36
CA PRO A 378 -32.30 30.23 27.77
C PRO A 378 -33.44 31.14 27.28
N GLU A 379 -34.36 30.57 26.50
CA GLU A 379 -35.59 31.24 26.12
C GLU A 379 -36.30 31.76 27.37
N ARG A 380 -36.70 33.03 27.27
CA ARG A 380 -37.28 33.83 28.35
C ARG A 380 -38.54 33.17 28.91
N SER A 381 -38.51 32.93 30.22
CA SER A 381 -39.66 32.57 31.05
C SER A 381 -40.64 33.74 31.25
N ALA A 382 -41.94 33.50 31.09
CA ALA A 382 -43.05 33.90 31.99
C ALA A 382 -44.44 33.56 31.38
N PRO A 383 -45.56 33.42 32.15
CA PRO A 383 -45.72 33.49 33.61
C PRO A 383 -46.42 32.24 34.24
N PRO A 384 -46.58 32.17 35.59
CA PRO A 384 -47.14 31.02 36.30
C PRO A 384 -48.67 31.10 36.45
N THR A 385 -49.34 29.95 36.48
CA THR A 385 -50.73 29.78 36.90
C THR A 385 -50.82 29.28 38.35
N PRO A 386 -51.81 29.72 39.14
CA PRO A 386 -52.00 29.28 40.53
C PRO A 386 -52.91 28.03 40.64
N SER A 387 -52.82 27.40 41.81
CA SER A 387 -53.30 26.08 42.22
C SER A 387 -54.83 25.87 42.39
N THR A 388 -55.17 24.57 42.55
CA THR A 388 -56.33 23.90 43.22
C THR A 388 -57.63 23.79 42.41
N VAL A 389 -58.39 22.67 42.37
CA VAL A 389 -58.99 21.82 43.45
C VAL A 389 -59.42 20.41 42.93
N ALA A 390 -59.24 19.37 43.79
CA ALA A 390 -59.96 18.09 44.09
C ALA A 390 -60.59 17.16 43.00
N GLU A 391 -60.22 15.85 43.00
CA GLU A 391 -60.97 14.61 43.45
C GLU A 391 -61.92 14.04 42.35
N ASP A 392 -62.04 12.75 42.01
CA ASP A 392 -62.02 11.46 42.73
C ASP A 392 -61.84 10.35 41.63
N GLY A 393 -61.00 9.32 41.71
CA GLY A 393 -61.28 8.05 42.41
C GLY A 393 -61.65 6.89 41.46
N SER A 394 -60.69 5.99 41.10
CA SER A 394 -60.87 4.52 41.15
C SER A 394 -59.56 3.75 40.91
N ARG A 395 -59.45 2.59 41.57
CA ARG A 395 -58.27 1.75 41.79
C ARG A 395 -57.97 0.79 40.61
N ALA A 396 -56.70 0.44 40.38
CA ALA A 396 -56.15 -0.93 40.56
C ALA A 396 -54.72 -1.15 40.00
N ARG A 397 -53.87 -1.68 40.90
CA ARG A 397 -52.83 -2.74 40.76
C ARG A 397 -51.47 -2.52 40.05
N GLU A 398 -50.47 -3.12 40.70
CA GLU A 398 -49.02 -3.18 40.45
C GLU A 398 -48.62 -3.86 39.13
N GLU A 399 -47.54 -3.36 38.50
CA GLU A 399 -46.53 -4.17 37.78
C GLU A 399 -45.24 -3.33 37.59
N GLY A 400 -44.07 -3.97 37.71
CA GLY A 400 -42.74 -3.34 37.78
C GLY A 400 -42.22 -2.67 36.49
N PRO A 401 -40.95 -2.18 36.49
CA PRO A 401 -40.43 -1.37 35.39
C PRO A 401 -40.20 -2.20 34.14
N ARG A 402 -40.94 -1.91 33.06
CA ARG A 402 -40.67 -2.42 31.71
C ARG A 402 -39.77 -1.45 30.95
N ILE A 403 -38.68 -2.01 30.42
CA ILE A 403 -37.73 -1.36 29.52
C ILE A 403 -38.45 -1.07 28.19
N LEU A 404 -38.50 0.20 27.78
CA LEU A 404 -39.05 0.63 26.50
C LEU A 404 -37.98 0.51 25.41
N SER A 405 -38.16 -0.47 24.53
CA SER A 405 -37.49 -0.57 23.23
C SER A 405 -38.15 0.39 22.23
N LEU A 406 -37.38 1.37 21.75
CA LEU A 406 -37.82 2.30 20.70
C LEU A 406 -37.53 1.71 19.31
N THR A 407 -38.57 1.22 18.65
CA THR A 407 -38.59 1.03 17.18
C THR A 407 -39.24 2.27 16.56
N PRO A 408 -38.65 2.92 15.54
CA PRO A 408 -39.28 4.07 14.90
C PRO A 408 -40.38 3.61 13.93
N VAL A 409 -41.61 4.06 14.17
CA VAL A 409 -42.75 3.95 13.26
C VAL A 409 -42.68 5.09 12.24
N GLY A 410 -42.74 4.73 10.95
CA GLY A 410 -42.77 5.68 9.84
C GLY A 410 -44.05 6.52 9.84
N ARG A 411 -43.89 7.82 9.63
CA ARG A 411 -44.97 8.77 9.34
C ARG A 411 -45.17 8.87 7.83
N GLU A 412 -46.40 8.67 7.41
CA GLU A 412 -46.92 8.93 6.07
C GLU A 412 -47.40 10.40 5.99
N PRO A 413 -47.06 11.18 4.95
CA PRO A 413 -47.65 12.51 4.73
C PRO A 413 -48.72 12.51 3.62
N GLU A 414 -49.83 13.20 3.89
CA GLU A 414 -50.91 13.55 2.95
C GLU A 414 -50.53 14.67 1.96
N PRO A 415 -51.27 14.84 0.82
CA PRO A 415 -50.77 15.48 -0.39
C PRO A 415 -51.33 16.89 -0.69
N ALA A 416 -50.56 17.69 -1.45
CA ALA A 416 -51.00 18.68 -2.47
C ALA A 416 -49.75 19.27 -3.19
N PRO A 417 -49.82 19.82 -4.43
CA PRO A 417 -50.67 19.57 -5.62
C PRO A 417 -49.84 19.18 -6.89
N ALA A 418 -50.51 18.80 -8.00
CA ALA A 418 -49.91 18.52 -9.33
C ALA A 418 -49.37 19.80 -10.01
N VAL A 419 -48.38 19.82 -10.93
CA VAL A 419 -48.22 19.15 -12.27
C VAL A 419 -46.71 19.18 -12.71
N PRO A 420 -46.25 18.70 -13.91
CA PRO A 420 -45.59 17.42 -14.19
C PRO A 420 -44.10 17.50 -14.69
N ALA A 421 -43.27 16.52 -14.35
CA ALA A 421 -42.02 16.12 -15.07
C ALA A 421 -41.33 14.85 -14.50
N GLY A 422 -41.83 14.25 -13.42
CA GLY A 422 -41.02 13.36 -12.57
C GLY A 422 -41.14 11.85 -12.77
N SER A 423 -41.49 11.30 -13.94
CA SER A 423 -41.62 9.83 -14.08
C SER A 423 -40.29 9.10 -14.32
N GLU A 424 -39.35 9.70 -15.05
CA GLU A 424 -38.07 9.07 -15.41
C GLU A 424 -36.97 9.32 -14.37
N GLU A 425 -36.83 10.53 -13.85
CA GLU A 425 -35.86 10.85 -12.79
C GLU A 425 -36.11 10.03 -11.52
N ASN A 426 -37.38 9.78 -11.17
CA ASN A 426 -37.72 8.91 -10.04
C ASN A 426 -37.34 7.44 -10.28
N ARG A 427 -37.40 6.96 -11.54
CA ARG A 427 -36.96 5.60 -11.90
C ARG A 427 -35.44 5.49 -11.92
N ILE A 428 -34.74 6.53 -12.36
CA ILE A 428 -33.27 6.63 -12.30
C ILE A 428 -32.79 6.64 -10.84
N ARG A 429 -33.47 7.39 -9.97
CA ARG A 429 -33.18 7.39 -8.53
C ARG A 429 -33.40 6.01 -7.91
N ARG A 430 -34.50 5.34 -8.25
CA ARG A 430 -34.79 3.97 -7.82
C ARG A 430 -33.74 2.97 -8.33
N PHE A 431 -33.25 3.13 -9.55
CA PHE A 431 -32.16 2.33 -10.11
C PHE A 431 -30.87 2.47 -9.28
N ALA A 432 -30.49 3.70 -8.93
CA ALA A 432 -29.32 3.96 -8.07
C ALA A 432 -29.47 3.37 -6.67
N GLU A 433 -30.66 3.49 -6.05
CA GLU A 433 -30.96 2.92 -4.73
C GLU A 433 -30.91 1.37 -4.73
N LEU A 434 -31.52 0.74 -5.74
CA LEU A 434 -31.49 -0.73 -5.89
C LEU A 434 -30.07 -1.25 -6.11
N LEU A 435 -29.25 -0.55 -6.90
CA LEU A 435 -27.83 -0.89 -7.07
C LEU A 435 -27.04 -0.74 -5.77
N GLY A 436 -27.28 0.33 -5.02
CA GLY A 436 -26.66 0.58 -3.71
C GLY A 436 -26.92 -0.56 -2.72
N SER A 437 -28.11 -1.15 -2.77
CA SER A 437 -28.49 -2.29 -1.92
C SER A 437 -27.83 -3.61 -2.33
N ARG A 438 -27.60 -3.84 -3.64
CA ARG A 438 -27.07 -5.11 -4.17
C ARG A 438 -25.56 -5.17 -4.28
N ARG A 439 -24.92 -4.10 -4.74
CA ARG A 439 -23.46 -3.99 -4.88
C ARG A 439 -22.99 -2.56 -4.65
N ARG A 440 -22.62 -2.27 -3.40
CA ARG A 440 -22.08 -0.97 -2.98
C ARG A 440 -20.91 -0.48 -3.84
N VAL A 441 -20.00 -1.38 -4.25
CA VAL A 441 -18.84 -1.03 -5.09
C VAL A 441 -19.27 -0.63 -6.51
N THR A 442 -20.24 -1.33 -7.09
CA THR A 442 -20.77 -1.00 -8.43
C THR A 442 -21.56 0.32 -8.40
N ALA A 443 -22.36 0.53 -7.34
CA ALA A 443 -23.08 1.79 -7.14
C ALA A 443 -22.15 3.00 -6.98
N ALA A 444 -21.04 2.84 -6.24
CA ALA A 444 -20.02 3.89 -6.09
C ALA A 444 -19.32 4.26 -7.41
N LYS A 445 -19.20 3.29 -8.34
CA LYS A 445 -18.64 3.56 -9.68
C LYS A 445 -19.65 4.26 -10.58
N ILE A 446 -20.94 3.94 -10.47
CA ILE A 446 -22.00 4.62 -11.23
C ILE A 446 -22.19 6.05 -10.76
N SER A 447 -22.00 6.35 -9.46
CA SER A 447 -22.00 7.75 -8.98
C SER A 447 -20.87 8.60 -9.55
N LEU A 448 -19.87 7.99 -10.22
CA LEU A 448 -18.84 8.71 -10.96
C LEU A 448 -19.28 9.08 -12.39
N ALA A 449 -20.43 8.60 -12.87
CA ALA A 449 -21.02 9.05 -14.13
C ALA A 449 -21.43 10.52 -14.02
N GLU A 450 -21.15 11.30 -15.06
CA GLU A 450 -21.52 12.72 -15.14
C GLU A 450 -23.03 12.89 -15.36
N SER A 451 -23.64 11.97 -16.10
CA SER A 451 -25.08 11.91 -16.27
C SER A 451 -25.57 10.48 -16.40
N THR A 452 -26.78 10.26 -15.89
CA THR A 452 -27.56 9.04 -16.08
C THR A 452 -28.88 9.45 -16.70
N THR A 453 -29.13 9.04 -17.94
CA THR A 453 -30.40 9.32 -18.64
C THR A 453 -31.06 8.01 -19.04
N ALA A 454 -32.39 8.04 -19.17
CA ALA A 454 -33.14 6.93 -19.75
C ALA A 454 -33.56 7.33 -21.16
N GLU A 455 -33.16 6.57 -22.16
CA GLU A 455 -33.49 6.80 -23.57
C GLU A 455 -34.20 5.55 -24.10
N GLY A 456 -35.53 5.62 -24.21
CA GLY A 456 -36.34 4.50 -24.69
C GLY A 456 -36.18 3.25 -23.81
N ASP A 457 -35.58 2.20 -24.36
CA ASP A 457 -35.32 0.94 -23.65
C ASP A 457 -33.89 0.79 -23.11
N GLU A 458 -33.16 1.90 -23.02
CA GLU A 458 -31.77 1.94 -22.55
C GLU A 458 -31.58 2.96 -21.43
N VAL A 459 -30.77 2.59 -20.43
CA VAL A 459 -30.20 3.53 -19.45
C VAL A 459 -28.79 3.88 -19.92
N VAL A 460 -28.57 5.16 -20.20
CA VAL A 460 -27.29 5.68 -20.71
C VAL A 460 -26.53 6.30 -19.56
N LEU A 461 -25.34 5.75 -19.26
CA LEU A 461 -24.40 6.28 -18.29
C LEU A 461 -23.25 6.95 -19.04
N ARG A 462 -23.10 8.27 -18.88
CA ARG A 462 -22.01 9.03 -19.50
C ARG A 462 -20.90 9.28 -18.48
N PHE A 463 -19.68 8.92 -18.84
CA PHE A 463 -18.48 9.17 -18.06
C PHE A 463 -17.61 10.20 -18.78
N GLY A 464 -17.01 11.11 -18.01
CA GLY A 464 -15.93 11.97 -18.50
C GLY A 464 -14.72 11.14 -18.95
N ILE A 465 -13.93 11.69 -19.87
CA ILE A 465 -12.71 11.05 -20.40
C ILE A 465 -11.69 10.74 -19.29
N ASP A 466 -11.65 11.57 -18.24
CA ASP A 466 -10.85 11.38 -17.03
C ASP A 466 -11.28 10.16 -16.18
N ARG A 467 -12.49 9.62 -16.42
CA ARG A 467 -13.09 8.50 -15.68
C ARG A 467 -13.27 7.24 -16.53
N ALA A 468 -12.55 7.13 -17.66
CA ALA A 468 -12.57 5.96 -18.55
C ALA A 468 -12.33 4.62 -17.81
N ALA A 469 -11.45 4.58 -16.80
CA ALA A 469 -11.20 3.38 -16.00
C ALA A 469 -12.43 2.92 -15.17
N ALA A 470 -13.29 3.86 -14.75
CA ALA A 470 -14.53 3.53 -14.06
C ALA A 470 -15.56 2.91 -15.02
N LYS A 471 -15.64 3.42 -16.26
CA LYS A 471 -16.44 2.85 -17.35
C LYS A 471 -15.97 1.45 -17.72
N GLU A 472 -14.67 1.25 -17.94
CA GLU A 472 -14.08 -0.05 -18.30
C GLU A 472 -14.36 -1.11 -17.23
N ALA A 473 -14.26 -0.75 -15.96
CA ALA A 473 -14.57 -1.67 -14.87
C ALA A 473 -16.08 -1.99 -14.71
N LEU A 474 -16.97 -1.19 -15.32
CA LEU A 474 -18.41 -1.46 -15.41
C LEU A 474 -18.77 -2.24 -16.69
N ASP A 475 -17.83 -2.35 -17.64
CA ASP A 475 -18.04 -2.95 -18.96
C ASP A 475 -17.92 -4.48 -18.97
N ASP A 476 -17.50 -5.04 -17.84
CA ASP A 476 -17.37 -6.48 -17.61
C ASP A 476 -18.73 -7.21 -17.77
N PRO A 477 -18.83 -8.32 -18.54
CA PRO A 477 -20.09 -8.99 -18.87
C PRO A 477 -21.04 -9.32 -17.69
N PRO A 478 -20.57 -9.86 -16.53
CA PRO A 478 -21.46 -10.10 -15.40
C PRO A 478 -21.93 -8.81 -14.73
N THR A 479 -21.15 -7.73 -14.82
CA THR A 479 -21.54 -6.41 -14.31
C THR A 479 -22.60 -5.79 -15.22
N ARG A 480 -22.43 -5.81 -16.55
CA ARG A 480 -23.45 -5.35 -17.52
C ARG A 480 -24.79 -6.07 -17.36
N LYS A 481 -24.76 -7.39 -17.11
CA LYS A 481 -25.97 -8.17 -16.84
C LYS A 481 -26.67 -7.70 -15.56
N LEU A 482 -25.91 -7.53 -14.47
CA LEU A 482 -26.44 -7.00 -13.21
C LEU A 482 -27.05 -5.60 -13.38
N LEU A 483 -26.39 -4.72 -14.13
CA LEU A 483 -26.91 -3.37 -14.42
C LEU A 483 -28.23 -3.44 -15.19
N SER A 484 -28.33 -4.31 -16.20
CA SER A 484 -29.55 -4.48 -16.99
C SER A 484 -30.69 -5.11 -16.18
N ASP A 485 -30.39 -6.07 -15.32
CA ASP A 485 -31.38 -6.69 -14.41
C ASP A 485 -31.94 -5.66 -13.42
N VAL A 486 -31.08 -4.83 -12.83
CA VAL A 486 -31.50 -3.78 -11.89
C VAL A 486 -32.21 -2.62 -12.60
N ALA A 487 -31.81 -2.27 -13.82
CA ALA A 487 -32.53 -1.30 -14.65
C ALA A 487 -33.92 -1.83 -15.01
N THR A 488 -34.04 -3.10 -15.38
CA THR A 488 -35.33 -3.73 -15.69
C THR A 488 -36.27 -3.71 -14.49
N GLU A 489 -35.75 -3.98 -13.29
CA GLU A 489 -36.50 -3.93 -12.04
C GLU A 489 -36.92 -2.51 -11.63
N ALA A 490 -36.04 -1.52 -11.84
CA ALA A 490 -36.32 -0.13 -11.51
C ALA A 490 -37.35 0.51 -12.45
N PHE A 491 -37.34 0.14 -13.72
CA PHE A 491 -38.19 0.70 -14.76
C PHE A 491 -39.45 -0.14 -15.08
N GLY A 492 -39.51 -1.40 -14.61
CA GLY A 492 -40.66 -2.29 -14.78
C GLY A 492 -40.86 -2.82 -16.20
N ARG A 493 -39.85 -2.67 -17.07
CA ARG A 493 -39.81 -3.13 -18.47
C ARG A 493 -38.38 -3.52 -18.82
N PRO A 494 -38.14 -4.41 -19.82
CA PRO A 494 -36.78 -4.88 -20.14
C PRO A 494 -35.87 -3.73 -20.59
N MET A 495 -34.89 -3.37 -19.75
CA MET A 495 -33.92 -2.29 -20.00
C MET A 495 -32.52 -2.85 -20.25
N ARG A 496 -31.81 -2.23 -21.20
CA ARG A 496 -30.36 -2.42 -21.40
C ARG A 496 -29.58 -1.23 -20.84
N VAL A 497 -28.31 -1.42 -20.51
CA VAL A 497 -27.44 -0.34 -20.02
C VAL A 497 -26.34 -0.06 -21.02
N ARG A 498 -26.20 1.21 -21.42
CA ARG A 498 -25.20 1.67 -22.37
C ARG A 498 -24.22 2.61 -21.68
N LEU A 499 -22.93 2.33 -21.82
CA LEU A 499 -21.85 3.10 -21.20
C LEU A 499 -21.15 3.94 -22.27
N LEU A 500 -21.21 5.27 -22.17
CA LEU A 500 -20.58 6.20 -23.11
C LEU A 500 -19.47 6.97 -22.42
N THR A 501 -18.41 7.26 -23.17
CA THR A 501 -17.41 8.28 -22.80
C THR A 501 -17.62 9.51 -23.67
N GLY A 502 -17.52 10.70 -23.07
CA GLY A 502 -17.73 11.96 -23.77
C GLY A 502 -16.91 13.09 -23.15
N PRO A 503 -16.73 14.21 -23.88
CA PRO A 503 -16.04 15.37 -23.34
C PRO A 503 -16.77 15.90 -22.10
N PRO A 504 -16.03 16.34 -21.06
CA PRO A 504 -16.63 16.72 -19.78
C PRO A 504 -17.68 17.81 -19.97
N ALA A 505 -18.77 17.74 -19.20
CA ALA A 505 -19.87 18.71 -19.25
C ALA A 505 -19.43 20.18 -19.07
N ASP A 506 -18.28 20.41 -18.42
CA ASP A 506 -17.70 21.73 -18.14
C ASP A 506 -16.85 22.33 -19.30
N GLY A 507 -16.70 21.62 -20.43
CA GLY A 507 -16.17 22.19 -21.68
C GLY A 507 -14.67 22.50 -21.74
N ASP A 508 -13.89 22.28 -20.67
CA ASP A 508 -12.44 22.57 -20.67
C ASP A 508 -11.59 21.36 -21.13
N LEU A 509 -11.50 21.21 -22.46
CA LEU A 509 -10.73 20.16 -23.15
C LEU A 509 -9.22 20.21 -22.82
N GLY A 510 -8.69 21.34 -22.33
CA GLY A 510 -7.27 21.57 -22.10
C GLY A 510 -6.72 20.93 -20.82
N LYS A 511 -7.55 20.77 -19.78
CA LYS A 511 -7.19 20.06 -18.55
C LYS A 511 -7.35 18.54 -18.70
N ALA A 512 -8.44 18.09 -19.34
CA ALA A 512 -8.69 16.67 -19.58
C ALA A 512 -7.59 15.99 -20.41
N ALA A 513 -6.98 16.69 -21.39
CA ALA A 513 -5.92 16.13 -22.21
C ALA A 513 -4.56 15.95 -21.50
N ARG A 514 -4.36 16.56 -20.31
CA ARG A 514 -3.09 16.47 -19.55
C ARG A 514 -3.04 15.30 -18.59
N ASP A 515 -4.20 14.85 -18.10
CA ASP A 515 -4.31 13.77 -17.09
C ASP A 515 -4.63 12.39 -17.70
N VAL A 516 -4.89 12.33 -19.01
CA VAL A 516 -5.24 11.08 -19.70
C VAL A 516 -3.98 10.45 -20.32
N PRO A 517 -3.69 9.16 -20.05
CA PRO A 517 -2.59 8.45 -20.70
C PRO A 517 -2.72 8.50 -22.22
N ARG A 518 -1.62 8.80 -22.93
CA ARG A 518 -1.60 8.93 -24.41
C ARG A 518 -2.18 7.72 -25.14
N ALA A 519 -2.01 6.52 -24.59
CA ALA A 519 -2.55 5.28 -25.15
C ALA A 519 -4.10 5.24 -25.13
N THR A 520 -4.72 5.80 -24.09
CA THR A 520 -6.18 5.88 -23.96
C THR A 520 -6.77 6.87 -24.96
N LEU A 521 -6.11 8.03 -25.14
CA LEU A 521 -6.50 9.02 -26.16
C LEU A 521 -6.38 8.46 -27.59
N ALA A 522 -5.31 7.71 -27.89
CA ALA A 522 -5.13 7.08 -29.20
C ALA A 522 -6.23 6.04 -29.49
N ARG A 523 -6.55 5.18 -28.51
CA ARG A 523 -7.59 4.15 -28.67
C ARG A 523 -9.00 4.74 -28.81
N GLU A 524 -9.33 5.80 -28.05
CA GLU A 524 -10.61 6.51 -28.22
C GLU A 524 -10.69 7.22 -29.58
N HIS A 525 -9.62 7.90 -30.02
CA HIS A 525 -9.57 8.50 -31.36
C HIS A 525 -9.74 7.46 -32.48
N ALA A 526 -9.13 6.28 -32.34
CA ALA A 526 -9.27 5.18 -33.29
C ALA A 526 -10.71 4.63 -33.31
N THR A 527 -11.33 4.49 -32.13
CA THR A 527 -12.72 4.01 -32.00
C THR A 527 -13.71 5.01 -32.60
N THR A 528 -13.57 6.30 -32.28
CA THR A 528 -14.40 7.37 -32.86
C THR A 528 -14.22 7.48 -34.37
N ARG A 529 -12.98 7.35 -34.88
CA ARG A 529 -12.74 7.28 -36.33
C ARG A 529 -13.48 6.10 -36.97
N ALA A 530 -13.39 4.91 -36.38
CA ALA A 530 -14.07 3.73 -36.89
C ALA A 530 -15.61 3.88 -36.89
N GLU A 531 -16.21 4.47 -35.85
CA GLU A 531 -17.66 4.72 -35.78
C GLU A 531 -18.14 5.83 -36.75
N THR A 532 -17.24 6.73 -37.14
CA THR A 532 -17.51 7.78 -38.14
C THR A 532 -17.23 7.34 -39.57
N ASP A 533 -16.58 6.20 -39.77
CA ASP A 533 -16.27 5.68 -41.10
C ASP A 533 -17.55 5.20 -41.83
N PRO A 534 -17.84 5.71 -43.04
CA PRO A 534 -19.05 5.37 -43.79
C PRO A 534 -19.18 3.87 -44.11
N VAL A 535 -18.05 3.16 -44.29
CA VAL A 535 -18.01 1.73 -44.61
C VAL A 535 -18.33 0.90 -43.38
N VAL A 536 -17.74 1.26 -42.23
CA VAL A 536 -18.00 0.58 -40.95
C VAL A 536 -19.45 0.78 -40.53
N ARG A 537 -19.98 2.00 -40.66
CA ARG A 537 -21.39 2.29 -40.35
C ARG A 537 -22.36 1.50 -41.25
N SER A 538 -22.07 1.45 -42.56
CA SER A 538 -22.85 0.64 -43.50
C SER A 538 -22.79 -0.86 -43.17
N ALA A 539 -21.63 -1.37 -42.72
CA ALA A 539 -21.49 -2.76 -42.29
C ALA A 539 -22.25 -3.04 -40.98
N MET A 540 -22.19 -2.13 -40.00
CA MET A 540 -22.96 -2.24 -38.75
C MET A 540 -24.46 -2.27 -39.02
N ASP A 541 -24.97 -1.43 -39.93
CA ASP A 541 -26.38 -1.40 -40.31
C ASP A 541 -26.80 -2.65 -41.10
N LEU A 542 -25.94 -3.14 -42.01
CA LEU A 542 -26.22 -4.31 -42.83
C LEU A 542 -26.25 -5.60 -42.01
N PHE A 543 -25.35 -5.74 -41.04
CA PHE A 543 -25.20 -6.95 -40.22
C PHE A 543 -25.84 -6.86 -38.84
N ARG A 544 -26.42 -5.71 -38.47
CA ARG A 544 -26.89 -5.41 -37.10
C ARG A 544 -25.82 -5.72 -36.05
N ALA A 545 -24.57 -5.38 -36.37
CA ALA A 545 -23.40 -5.70 -35.56
C ALA A 545 -22.98 -4.50 -34.71
N GLU A 546 -22.41 -4.76 -33.54
CA GLU A 546 -21.82 -3.74 -32.68
C GLU A 546 -20.29 -3.77 -32.78
N LEU A 547 -19.67 -2.59 -32.82
CA LEU A 547 -18.22 -2.45 -32.81
C LEU A 547 -17.69 -2.82 -31.42
N THR A 548 -16.86 -3.86 -31.35
CA THR A 548 -16.38 -4.42 -30.07
C THR A 548 -14.95 -3.99 -29.73
N GLU A 549 -14.06 -3.95 -30.73
CA GLU A 549 -12.67 -3.55 -30.53
C GLU A 549 -12.08 -2.98 -31.83
N VAL A 550 -11.34 -1.88 -31.73
CA VAL A 550 -10.54 -1.34 -32.83
C VAL A 550 -9.07 -1.55 -32.51
N LYS A 551 -8.37 -2.27 -33.38
CA LYS A 551 -6.92 -2.49 -33.29
C LYS A 551 -6.25 -1.71 -34.40
N GLU A 552 -5.34 -0.82 -34.03
CA GLU A 552 -4.41 -0.23 -34.99
C GLU A 552 -3.31 -1.28 -35.27
N GLU A 553 -3.04 -1.59 -36.53
CA GLU A 553 -1.83 -2.35 -36.89
C GLU A 553 -0.62 -1.44 -36.71
N GLU A 554 0.38 -1.90 -35.94
CA GLU A 554 1.64 -1.20 -35.67
C GLU A 554 2.54 -1.03 -36.91
#